data_AF-A0A1U9NP92-F1
#
_entry.id   AF-A0A1U9NP92-F1
#
_cell.length_a   1.000
_cell.length_b   1.000
_cell.length_c   1.000
_cell.angle_alpha   90.00
_cell.angle_beta   90.00
_cell.angle_gamma   90.00
#
_symmetry.space_group_name_H-M   'P 1'
#
loop_
_entity.id
_entity.type
_entity.pdbx_description
1 polymer ?
#
loop_
_entity_poly.entity_id
_entity_poly.type
_entity_poly.pdbx_seq_one_letter_code
_entity_poly.pdbx_strand_id
1 'polypeptide(L)'
;MLIASADKLTNRYDSATTGYDVTCTYDDAGNTTTDQNGYQYTYDYENRISQIKDASDSLVASFNYDALGQRIRKVDHKTTANTRIYYYNDNWQVLTEYDGSDTFKRYRKAFAKLLLNLRPEFFFGWQGVQNWQ
;
A
#
# COMPACT_ATOMS: atom_id res chain seq x y z
N MET A 1 -21.21 1.95 21.64
CA MET A 1 -21.85 0.81 20.94
C MET A 1 -22.78 1.40 19.90
N LEU A 2 -22.43 1.35 18.60
CA LEU A 2 -23.33 1.79 17.53
C LEU A 2 -24.46 0.77 17.41
N ILE A 3 -25.71 1.23 17.39
CA ILE A 3 -26.87 0.40 17.03
C ILE A 3 -27.35 0.92 15.69
N ALA A 4 -26.95 0.25 14.60
CA ALA A 4 -27.54 0.49 13.29
C ALA A 4 -28.79 -0.40 13.18
N SER A 5 -29.97 0.19 12.99
CA SER A 5 -31.17 -0.56 12.65
C SER A 5 -31.29 -0.69 11.13
N ALA A 6 -31.43 -1.92 10.65
CA ALA A 6 -31.72 -2.20 9.25
C ALA A 6 -33.22 -2.42 9.05
N ASP A 7 -33.76 -1.93 7.93
CA ASP A 7 -35.11 -2.27 7.48
C ASP A 7 -35.14 -3.77 7.17
N LYS A 8 -36.00 -4.48 7.91
CA LYS A 8 -36.15 -5.94 7.83
C LYS A 8 -36.65 -6.42 6.47
N LEU A 9 -37.20 -5.54 5.64
CA LEU A 9 -37.71 -5.89 4.31
C LEU A 9 -36.68 -5.65 3.20
N THR A 10 -35.80 -4.67 3.34
CA THR A 10 -34.90 -4.24 2.26
C THR A 10 -33.41 -4.40 2.59
N ASN A 11 -33.06 -4.82 3.81
CA ASN A 11 -31.69 -4.84 4.33
C ASN A 11 -30.94 -3.50 4.13
N ARG A 12 -31.72 -2.42 4.08
CA ARG A 12 -31.22 -1.06 3.97
C ARG A 12 -31.06 -0.48 5.37
N TYR A 13 -29.93 0.15 5.66
CA TYR A 13 -29.74 0.88 6.91
C TYR A 13 -30.69 2.09 6.94
N ASP A 14 -31.53 2.20 7.99
CA ASP A 14 -32.60 3.21 8.09
C ASP A 14 -32.06 4.58 8.55
N SER A 15 -31.01 4.58 9.37
CA SER A 15 -30.22 5.77 9.65
C SER A 15 -28.86 5.40 10.25
N ALA A 16 -27.82 6.10 9.82
CA ALA A 16 -26.52 6.11 10.47
C ALA A 16 -26.38 7.47 11.16
N THR A 17 -26.70 7.54 12.46
CA THR A 17 -26.31 8.70 13.27
C THR A 17 -24.82 8.59 13.54
N THR A 18 -24.02 9.20 12.68
CA THR A 18 -22.56 9.16 12.78
C THR A 18 -22.07 10.42 13.46
N GLY A 19 -21.67 10.33 14.73
CA GLY A 19 -20.98 11.42 15.45
C GLY A 19 -19.52 11.62 15.01
N TYR A 20 -19.20 11.28 13.76
CA TYR A 20 -17.93 11.56 13.09
C TYR A 20 -18.28 12.22 11.76
N ASP A 21 -18.32 13.55 11.74
CA ASP A 21 -18.59 14.37 10.56
C ASP A 21 -17.38 14.41 9.62
N VAL A 22 -16.93 13.25 9.15
CA VAL A 22 -16.10 13.16 7.95
C VAL A 22 -16.82 12.25 6.99
N THR A 23 -17.68 12.85 6.16
CA THR A 23 -18.34 12.15 5.06
C THR A 23 -17.30 11.73 4.04
N CYS A 24 -17.29 10.44 3.66
CA CYS A 24 -16.51 10.00 2.51
C CYS A 24 -17.01 10.71 1.25
N THR A 25 -16.08 11.13 0.39
CA THR A 25 -16.41 11.72 -0.92
C THR A 25 -15.89 10.83 -2.03
N TYR A 26 -16.52 10.94 -3.20
CA TYR A 26 -16.22 10.10 -4.36
C TYR A 26 -16.18 10.95 -5.62
N ASP A 27 -15.38 10.53 -6.60
CA ASP A 27 -15.43 11.07 -7.97
C ASP A 27 -16.55 10.41 -8.80
N ASP A 28 -16.72 10.88 -10.04
CA ASP A 28 -17.76 10.38 -10.96
C ASP A 28 -17.57 8.91 -11.36
N ALA A 29 -16.34 8.38 -11.25
CA ALA A 29 -16.04 6.98 -11.48
C ALA A 29 -16.30 6.11 -10.23
N GLY A 30 -16.69 6.72 -9.11
CA GLY A 30 -16.99 6.06 -7.85
C GLY A 30 -15.75 5.78 -6.99
N ASN A 31 -14.59 6.37 -7.30
CA ASN A 31 -13.42 6.23 -6.45
C ASN A 31 -13.51 7.15 -5.24
N THR A 32 -13.03 6.68 -4.10
CA THR A 32 -12.97 7.48 -2.88
C THR A 32 -11.97 8.62 -3.01
N THR A 33 -12.43 9.87 -3.05
CA THR A 33 -11.57 11.06 -3.05
C THR A 33 -11.19 11.52 -1.65
N THR A 34 -12.03 11.25 -0.65
CA THR A 34 -11.72 11.49 0.78
C THR A 34 -12.31 10.37 1.64
N ASP A 35 -11.52 9.80 2.57
CA ASP A 35 -12.01 8.79 3.54
C ASP A 35 -12.54 9.41 4.84
N GLN A 36 -13.10 8.57 5.71
CA GLN A 36 -13.62 8.97 7.02
C GLN A 36 -12.56 9.50 8.00
N ASN A 37 -11.27 9.36 7.68
CA ASN A 37 -10.16 9.88 8.48
C ASN A 37 -9.63 11.20 7.90
N GLY A 38 -10.22 11.69 6.80
CA GLY A 38 -9.81 12.90 6.09
C GLY A 38 -8.61 12.71 5.17
N TYR A 39 -8.16 11.47 4.89
CA TYR A 39 -7.17 11.25 3.85
C TYR A 39 -7.79 11.50 2.48
N GLN A 40 -7.06 12.20 1.64
CA GLN A 40 -7.48 12.56 0.30
C GLN A 40 -6.69 11.74 -0.72
N TYR A 41 -7.36 11.22 -1.74
CA TYR A 41 -6.78 10.35 -2.75
C TYR A 41 -6.89 10.99 -4.13
N THR A 42 -5.83 10.83 -4.89
CA THR A 42 -5.78 11.23 -6.31
C THR A 42 -5.48 9.99 -7.14
N TYR A 43 -6.07 9.96 -8.33
CA TYR A 43 -6.04 8.81 -9.22
C TYR A 43 -5.35 9.17 -10.53
N ASP A 44 -4.66 8.22 -11.14
CA ASP A 44 -4.17 8.35 -12.51
C ASP A 44 -5.25 8.03 -13.55
N TYR A 45 -4.90 8.16 -14.83
CA TYR A 45 -5.82 7.93 -15.94
C TYR A 45 -6.32 6.47 -16.06
N GLU A 46 -5.67 5.52 -15.36
CA GLU A 46 -6.08 4.11 -15.29
C GLU A 46 -6.82 3.79 -13.99
N ASN A 47 -7.28 4.82 -13.29
CA ASN A 47 -8.11 4.69 -12.10
C ASN A 47 -7.38 4.09 -10.88
N ARG A 48 -6.05 4.31 -10.78
CA ARG A 48 -5.21 3.83 -9.66
C ARG A 48 -4.75 4.98 -8.80
N ILE A 49 -4.62 4.77 -7.49
CA ILE A 49 -4.15 5.80 -6.56
C ILE A 49 -2.73 6.22 -6.93
N SER A 50 -2.53 7.47 -7.33
CA SER A 50 -1.23 8.05 -7.62
C SER A 50 -0.65 8.81 -6.43
N GLN A 51 -1.50 9.41 -5.59
CA GLN A 51 -1.06 10.17 -4.43
C GLN A 51 -2.12 10.19 -3.31
N ILE A 52 -1.64 10.25 -2.06
CA ILE A 52 -2.42 10.37 -0.84
C ILE A 52 -1.96 11.60 -0.06
N LYS A 53 -2.90 12.44 0.37
CA LYS A 53 -2.68 13.54 1.32
C LYS A 53 -3.47 13.32 2.60
N ASP A 54 -3.04 13.92 3.71
CA ASP A 54 -3.83 13.97 4.93
C ASP A 54 -4.82 15.14 4.94
N ALA A 55 -5.63 15.23 6.00
CA ALA A 55 -6.64 16.28 6.16
C ALA A 55 -6.06 17.70 6.22
N SER A 56 -4.74 17.85 6.43
CA SER A 56 -4.03 19.13 6.40
C SER A 56 -3.38 19.41 5.04
N ASP A 57 -3.81 18.70 3.98
CA ASP A 57 -3.27 18.76 2.61
C ASP A 57 -1.77 18.38 2.50
N SER A 58 -1.19 17.76 3.53
CA SER A 58 0.20 17.31 3.51
C SER A 58 0.33 15.99 2.76
N LEU A 59 1.36 15.88 1.90
CA LEU A 59 1.61 14.66 1.14
C LEU A 59 2.01 13.52 2.08
N VAL A 60 1.31 12.38 2.00
CA VAL A 60 1.54 11.20 2.84
C VAL A 60 2.20 10.09 2.04
N ALA A 61 1.73 9.86 0.81
CA ALA A 61 2.30 8.86 -0.07
C ALA A 61 2.14 9.23 -1.54
N SER A 62 3.05 8.71 -2.37
CA SER A 62 2.95 8.77 -3.83
C SER A 62 3.37 7.44 -4.45
N PHE A 63 2.79 7.10 -5.60
CA PHE A 63 2.96 5.83 -6.27
C PHE A 63 3.15 6.03 -7.77
N ASN A 64 4.06 5.24 -8.35
CA ASN A 64 4.22 5.14 -9.80
C ASN A 64 3.98 3.70 -10.24
N TYR A 65 3.44 3.57 -11.45
CA TYR A 65 3.07 2.32 -12.05
C TYR A 65 3.76 2.15 -13.40
N ASP A 66 4.01 0.91 -13.80
CA ASP A 66 4.37 0.58 -15.18
C ASP A 66 3.12 0.47 -16.08
N ALA A 67 3.36 0.26 -17.38
CA ALA A 67 2.30 0.11 -18.37
C ALA A 67 1.45 -1.16 -18.19
N LEU A 68 1.88 -2.10 -17.34
CA LEU A 68 1.13 -3.32 -17.05
C LEU A 68 0.21 -3.16 -15.85
N GLY A 69 0.32 -2.09 -15.06
CA GLY A 69 -0.47 -1.96 -13.83
C GLY A 69 0.30 -2.19 -12.54
N GLN A 70 1.59 -2.50 -12.63
CA GLN A 70 2.39 -2.90 -11.48
C GLN A 70 2.99 -1.67 -10.82
N ARG A 71 2.88 -1.59 -9.49
CA ARG A 71 3.45 -0.47 -8.74
C ARG A 71 4.97 -0.62 -8.66
N ILE A 72 5.70 0.15 -9.46
CA ILE A 72 7.16 0.12 -9.51
C ILE A 72 7.82 1.03 -8.47
N ARG A 73 7.11 2.03 -7.93
CA ARG A 73 7.65 2.94 -6.91
C ARG A 73 6.60 3.34 -5.88
N LYS A 74 7.04 3.40 -4.62
CA LYS A 74 6.30 4.02 -3.50
C LYS A 74 7.21 5.03 -2.81
N VAL A 75 6.69 6.20 -2.47
CA VAL A 75 7.33 7.12 -1.52
C VAL A 75 6.40 7.32 -0.34
N ASP A 76 6.91 7.12 0.87
CA ASP A 76 6.26 7.50 2.12
C ASP A 76 6.81 8.85 2.59
N HIS A 77 5.95 9.84 2.80
CA HIS A 77 6.31 11.21 3.10
C HIS A 77 6.08 11.61 4.57
N LYS A 78 5.56 10.70 5.42
CA LYS A 78 5.02 11.06 6.75
C LYS A 78 6.09 11.36 7.82
N THR A 79 7.31 10.83 7.68
CA THR A 79 8.37 11.03 8.69
C THR A 79 9.73 11.33 8.05
N THR A 80 10.21 10.43 7.20
CA THR A 80 11.38 10.62 6.35
C THR A 80 11.06 9.95 5.04
N ALA A 81 11.25 10.67 3.92
CA ALA A 81 10.94 10.19 2.58
C ALA A 81 11.50 8.78 2.36
N ASN A 82 10.67 7.75 2.53
CA ASN A 82 11.08 6.36 2.39
C ASN A 82 10.62 5.88 1.03
N THR A 83 11.54 5.93 0.07
CA THR A 83 11.30 5.44 -1.28
C THR A 83 11.57 3.94 -1.33
N ARG A 84 10.66 3.19 -1.95
CA ARG A 84 10.89 1.80 -2.36
C ARG A 84 10.65 1.64 -3.84
N ILE A 85 11.55 0.91 -4.48
CA ILE A 85 11.47 0.52 -5.89
C ILE A 85 11.25 -0.99 -5.94
N TYR A 86 10.32 -1.42 -6.79
CA TYR A 86 9.88 -2.82 -6.91
C TYR A 86 10.23 -3.36 -8.28
N TYR A 87 10.84 -4.55 -8.31
CA TYR A 87 11.04 -5.32 -9.53
C TYR A 87 10.24 -6.61 -9.46
N TYR A 88 9.61 -6.96 -10.58
CA TYR A 88 8.69 -8.07 -10.68
C TYR A 88 9.23 -9.13 -11.63
N ASN A 89 8.74 -10.37 -11.46
CA ASN A 89 8.86 -11.41 -12.48
C ASN A 89 7.64 -11.40 -13.41
N ASP A 90 7.68 -12.21 -14.48
CA ASP A 90 6.60 -12.31 -15.47
C ASP A 90 5.27 -12.81 -14.87
N ASN A 91 5.33 -13.43 -13.69
CA ASN A 91 4.17 -13.90 -12.93
C ASN A 91 3.61 -12.83 -11.97
N TRP A 92 4.00 -11.55 -12.13
CA TRP A 92 3.55 -10.42 -11.32
C TRP A 92 3.91 -10.51 -9.83
N GLN A 93 4.97 -11.24 -9.51
CA GLN A 93 5.48 -11.37 -8.15
C GLN A 93 6.68 -10.44 -7.96
N VAL A 94 6.67 -9.66 -6.88
CA VAL A 94 7.84 -8.85 -6.49
C VAL A 94 9.02 -9.79 -6.21
N LEU A 95 10.10 -9.59 -6.95
CA LEU A 95 11.36 -10.31 -6.80
C LEU A 95 12.24 -9.64 -5.75
N THR A 96 12.44 -8.33 -5.91
CA THR A 96 13.37 -7.52 -5.13
C THR A 96 12.76 -6.15 -4.81
N GLU A 97 13.19 -5.62 -3.66
CA GLU A 97 12.93 -4.24 -3.25
C GLU A 97 14.27 -3.51 -3.09
N TYR A 98 14.34 -2.28 -3.62
CA TYR A 98 15.45 -1.34 -3.42
C TYR A 98 14.92 -0.09 -2.71
N ASP A 99 15.80 0.72 -2.11
CA ASP A 99 15.44 2.09 -1.75
C ASP A 99 15.53 3.06 -2.94
N GLY A 100 15.22 4.33 -2.70
CA GLY A 100 15.31 5.38 -3.72
C GLY A 100 16.72 5.74 -4.18
N SER A 101 17.76 5.17 -3.55
CA SER A 101 19.16 5.32 -3.94
C SER A 101 19.70 4.04 -4.61
N ASP A 102 18.79 3.19 -5.11
CA ASP A 102 19.11 1.88 -5.71
C ASP A 102 19.92 0.95 -4.82
N THR A 103 19.82 1.11 -3.49
CA THR A 103 20.42 0.16 -2.56
C THR A 103 19.46 -0.98 -2.27
N PHE A 104 19.92 -2.21 -2.46
CA PHE A 104 19.14 -3.42 -2.22
C PHE A 104 18.62 -3.49 -0.78
N LYS A 105 17.34 -3.82 -0.59
CA LYS A 105 16.71 -3.98 0.73
C LYS A 105 16.37 -5.43 1.07
N ARG A 106 15.71 -6.14 0.15
CA ARG A 106 15.26 -7.51 0.42
C ARG A 106 14.84 -8.25 -0.85
N TYR A 107 14.90 -9.58 -0.76
CA TYR A 107 14.09 -10.47 -1.57
C TYR A 107 12.70 -10.64 -0.96
N ARG A 108 11.68 -10.87 -1.79
CA ARG A 108 10.36 -11.24 -1.28
C ARG A 108 10.30 -12.74 -0.93
N LYS A 109 9.51 -13.11 0.07
CA LYS A 109 9.53 -14.44 0.73
C LYS A 109 9.50 -15.63 -0.23
N ALA A 110 8.72 -15.59 -1.31
CA ALA A 110 8.62 -16.68 -2.27
C ALA A 110 9.95 -16.90 -3.02
N PHE A 111 10.58 -15.82 -3.46
CA PHE A 111 11.89 -15.88 -4.13
C PHE A 111 13.03 -16.14 -3.15
N ALA A 112 12.98 -15.56 -1.94
CA ALA A 112 13.96 -15.84 -0.89
C ALA A 112 13.99 -17.34 -0.52
N LYS A 113 12.81 -17.98 -0.44
CA LYS A 113 12.70 -19.43 -0.18
C LYS A 113 13.23 -20.27 -1.34
N LEU A 114 13.00 -19.84 -2.58
CA LEU A 114 13.56 -20.50 -3.77
C LEU A 114 15.09 -20.38 -3.80
N LEU A 115 15.64 -19.19 -3.55
CA LEU A 115 17.08 -18.97 -3.46
C LEU A 115 17.72 -19.76 -2.33
N LEU A 116 17.10 -19.81 -1.14
CA LEU A 116 17.59 -20.60 0.00
C LEU A 116 17.67 -22.10 -0.36
N ASN A 117 16.71 -22.61 -1.12
CA ASN A 117 16.67 -24.02 -1.52
C ASN A 117 17.61 -24.35 -2.68
N LEU A 118 17.92 -23.39 -3.56
CA LEU A 118 18.76 -23.61 -4.76
C LEU A 118 20.24 -23.26 -4.54
N ARG A 119 20.56 -22.47 -3.51
CA ARG A 119 21.89 -21.89 -3.28
C ARG A 119 22.14 -21.63 -1.77
N PRO A 120 22.43 -22.66 -0.96
CA PRO A 120 22.68 -22.49 0.47
C PRO A 120 23.89 -21.57 0.77
N GLU A 121 24.85 -21.52 -0.14
CA GLU A 121 26.17 -20.90 0.03
C GLU A 121 26.18 -19.36 -0.13
N PHE A 122 25.07 -18.74 -0.52
CA PHE A 122 24.98 -17.28 -0.70
C PHE A 122 24.76 -16.50 0.61
N PHE A 123 24.81 -17.17 1.77
CA PHE A 123 24.78 -16.57 3.10
C PHE A 123 26.17 -16.52 3.77
N PHE A 124 27.21 -16.10 3.06
CA PHE A 124 28.45 -15.65 3.69
C PHE A 124 28.49 -14.12 3.68
N GLY A 125 28.00 -13.51 4.76
CA GLY A 125 28.07 -12.05 4.92
C GLY A 125 27.29 -11.43 6.08
N TRP A 126 26.63 -12.21 6.94
CA TRP A 126 26.00 -11.68 8.15
C TRP A 126 26.52 -12.43 9.38
N GLN A 127 27.65 -11.99 9.90
CA GLN A 127 27.92 -12.21 11.33
C GLN A 127 27.03 -11.24 12.10
N GLY A 128 25.96 -11.77 12.69
CA GLY A 128 25.16 -11.05 13.67
C GLY A 128 23.92 -11.84 14.06
N VAL A 129 23.74 -12.11 15.35
CA VAL A 129 22.48 -12.50 16.03
C VAL A 129 21.85 -13.84 15.60
N GLN A 130 22.29 -14.99 16.12
CA GLN A 130 22.08 -15.58 17.46
C GLN A 130 20.66 -16.11 17.75
N ASN A 131 20.62 -17.44 17.93
CA ASN A 131 19.77 -18.27 18.80
C ASN A 131 18.27 -18.39 18.52
N TRP A 132 17.85 -19.62 18.24
CA TRP A 132 16.68 -20.24 18.89
C TRP A 132 17.02 -21.70 19.23
N GLN A 133 17.02 -22.02 20.53
CA GLN A 133 16.56 -23.32 21.02
C GLN A 133 15.04 -23.39 20.85
#